data_AF-A0A534G7U8-F1
#
_entry.id   AF-A0A534G7U8-F1
#
_cell.length_a   1.000
_cell.length_b   1.000
_cell.length_c   1.000
_cell.angle_alpha   90.00
_cell.angle_beta   90.00
_cell.angle_gamma   90.00
#
_symmetry.space_group_name_H-M   'P 1'
#
loop_
_entity.id
_entity.type
_entity.pdbx_description
1 polymer ?
#
loop_
_entity_poly.entity_id
_entity_poly.type
_entity_poly.pdbx_seq_one_letter_code
_entity_poly.pdbx_strand_id
1 'polypeptide(L)'
;MRTPRLIVALVGLLGSAAAMAGPGPYCVVVQGMPANCRFYDEASCARAAAMAGGGCVDKTAFATPLNNAPKDAGYCLLSHGDAKCYYFDATSCAKAAQLEGGTCLTRPRLATAAH
;
A
#
# COMPACT_ATOMS: atom_id res chain seq x y z
N MET A 1 21.58 -45.87 -36.45
CA MET A 1 20.38 -45.98 -35.57
C MET A 1 20.71 -45.39 -34.20
N ARG A 2 19.68 -44.98 -33.44
CA ARG A 2 19.69 -44.48 -32.03
C ARG A 2 19.76 -42.95 -31.78
N THR A 3 18.69 -42.24 -32.13
CA THR A 3 17.91 -41.45 -31.14
C THR A 3 17.25 -42.42 -30.13
N PRO A 4 16.86 -42.06 -28.88
CA PRO A 4 16.18 -40.83 -28.45
C PRO A 4 16.86 -40.21 -27.18
N ARG A 5 16.31 -39.31 -26.35
CA ARG A 5 14.94 -38.82 -26.06
C ARG A 5 14.92 -37.31 -25.76
N LEU A 6 13.73 -36.71 -25.77
CA LEU A 6 13.47 -35.46 -25.06
C LEU A 6 13.56 -35.65 -23.54
N ILE A 7 14.06 -34.63 -22.83
CA ILE A 7 13.65 -34.35 -21.45
C ILE A 7 13.25 -32.87 -21.39
N VAL A 8 11.93 -32.65 -21.49
CA VAL A 8 11.32 -31.36 -21.15
C VAL A 8 11.25 -31.29 -19.63
N ALA A 9 12.11 -30.47 -19.01
CA ALA A 9 12.06 -30.18 -17.57
C ALA A 9 11.13 -28.98 -17.31
N LEU A 10 9.84 -29.15 -17.59
CA LEU A 10 8.80 -28.23 -17.12
C LEU A 10 8.49 -28.55 -15.66
N VAL A 11 9.12 -27.82 -14.73
CA VAL A 11 8.69 -27.77 -13.33
C VAL A 11 8.35 -26.31 -13.01
N GLY A 12 7.10 -25.96 -13.29
CA GLY A 12 6.54 -24.68 -12.90
C GLY A 12 6.14 -24.70 -11.42
N LEU A 13 6.71 -23.77 -10.66
CA LEU A 13 6.16 -23.17 -9.44
C LEU A 13 6.51 -21.68 -9.61
N LEU A 14 5.66 -20.83 -10.20
CA LEU A 14 4.27 -20.64 -9.81
C LEU A 14 4.10 -20.73 -8.29
N GLY A 15 5.04 -20.08 -7.58
CA GLY A 15 4.79 -19.46 -6.29
C GLY A 15 3.74 -18.36 -6.44
N SER A 16 2.52 -18.76 -6.79
CA SER A 16 1.33 -18.01 -6.48
C SER A 16 1.31 -17.87 -4.97
N ALA A 17 1.87 -16.75 -4.49
CA ALA A 17 1.49 -16.20 -3.21
C ALA A 17 0.01 -15.86 -3.32
N ALA A 18 -0.83 -16.88 -3.13
CA ALA A 18 -2.19 -16.73 -2.67
C ALA A 18 -2.06 -16.02 -1.34
N ALA A 19 -2.05 -14.69 -1.39
CA ALA A 19 -1.92 -13.83 -0.25
C ALA A 19 -3.10 -14.14 0.65
N MET A 20 -2.88 -14.98 1.66
CA MET A 20 -3.90 -15.40 2.60
C MET A 20 -4.54 -14.12 3.12
N ALA A 21 -5.85 -13.98 2.96
CA ALA A 21 -6.58 -12.78 3.34
C ALA A 21 -6.75 -12.74 4.87
N GLY A 22 -5.63 -12.71 5.59
CA GLY A 22 -5.56 -12.47 7.01
C GLY A 22 -5.42 -10.97 7.31
N PRO A 23 -5.77 -10.54 8.54
CA PRO A 23 -5.66 -9.15 8.96
C PRO A 23 -4.19 -8.79 9.22
N GLY A 24 -3.45 -8.52 8.15
CA GLY A 24 -2.08 -8.02 8.24
C GLY A 24 -2.06 -6.61 8.86
N PRO A 25 -1.02 -6.25 9.65
CA PRO A 25 -0.85 -4.89 10.15
C PRO A 25 -0.72 -3.87 9.02
N TYR A 26 -0.19 -4.23 7.84
CA TYR A 26 0.04 -3.29 6.75
C TYR A 26 -1.06 -3.33 5.66
N CYS A 27 -1.41 -2.13 5.19
CA CYS A 27 -2.44 -1.82 4.22
C CYS A 27 -1.88 -1.10 3.00
N VAL A 28 -2.17 -1.61 1.81
CA VAL A 28 -1.97 -0.86 0.56
C VAL A 28 -3.18 0.05 0.32
N VAL A 29 -2.93 1.32 0.05
CA VAL A 29 -3.95 2.36 -0.17
C VAL A 29 -3.73 2.95 -1.55
N VAL A 30 -4.78 3.00 -2.37
CA VAL A 30 -4.74 3.57 -3.73
C VAL A 30 -5.92 4.53 -3.88
N GLN A 31 -5.76 5.59 -4.66
CA GLN A 31 -6.81 6.58 -4.83
C GLN A 31 -8.07 5.96 -5.44
N GLY A 32 -9.24 6.22 -4.83
CA GLY A 32 -10.52 5.67 -5.27
C GLY A 32 -10.77 4.19 -4.94
N MET A 33 -9.86 3.50 -4.25
CA MET A 33 -10.02 2.09 -3.85
C MET A 33 -10.01 1.93 -2.31
N PRO A 34 -10.71 0.92 -1.75
CA PRO A 34 -10.63 0.61 -0.33
C PRO A 34 -9.23 0.13 0.06
N ALA A 35 -8.81 0.42 1.30
CA ALA A 35 -7.51 0.00 1.82
C ALA A 35 -7.41 -1.53 1.92
N ASN A 36 -6.33 -2.09 1.40
CA ASN A 36 -6.10 -3.52 1.28
C ASN A 36 -5.13 -4.03 2.35
N CYS A 37 -5.65 -4.31 3.55
CA CYS A 37 -4.92 -4.70 4.76
C CYS A 37 -4.62 -6.20 4.84
N ARG A 38 -3.84 -6.73 3.88
CA ARG A 38 -3.50 -8.15 3.77
C ARG A 38 -2.01 -8.45 3.95
N PHE A 39 -1.19 -7.44 4.28
CA PHE A 39 0.26 -7.54 4.28
C PHE A 39 0.80 -7.66 5.70
N TYR A 40 1.63 -8.69 5.93
CA TYR A 40 2.22 -8.97 7.23
C TYR A 40 3.51 -8.20 7.50
N ASP A 41 4.20 -7.78 6.44
CA ASP A 41 5.43 -7.01 6.50
C ASP A 41 5.35 -5.77 5.60
N GLU A 42 6.10 -4.73 5.98
CA GLU A 42 6.12 -3.45 5.28
C GLU A 42 6.71 -3.56 3.87
N ALA A 43 7.72 -4.40 3.66
CA ALA A 43 8.41 -4.50 2.36
C ALA A 43 7.50 -5.09 1.27
N SER A 44 6.73 -6.14 1.59
CA SER A 44 5.70 -6.70 0.71
C SER A 44 4.60 -5.69 0.41
N CYS A 45 4.19 -4.92 1.42
CA CYS A 45 3.19 -3.87 1.29
C CYS A 45 3.69 -2.70 0.42
N ALA A 46 4.89 -2.18 0.67
CA ALA A 46 5.53 -1.12 -0.11
C ALA A 46 5.73 -1.54 -1.57
N ARG A 47 6.14 -2.79 -1.82
CA ARG A 47 6.24 -3.35 -3.17
C ARG A 47 4.88 -3.41 -3.86
N ALA A 48 3.84 -3.89 -3.18
CA ALA A 48 2.49 -3.97 -3.74
C ALA A 48 1.88 -2.57 -3.96
N ALA A 49 2.15 -1.61 -3.08
CA ALA A 49 1.78 -0.21 -3.22
C ALA A 49 2.44 0.42 -4.46
N ALA A 50 3.76 0.25 -4.63
CA ALA A 50 4.49 0.74 -5.81
C ALA A 50 3.94 0.16 -7.13
N MET A 51 3.61 -1.14 -7.15
CA MET A 51 2.99 -1.79 -8.32
C MET A 51 1.56 -1.30 -8.62
N ALA A 52 0.84 -0.82 -7.60
CA ALA A 52 -0.54 -0.34 -7.71
C ALA A 52 -0.67 1.19 -7.86
N GLY A 53 0.44 1.94 -7.87
CA GLY A 53 0.42 3.40 -7.83
C GLY A 53 -0.14 3.99 -6.53
N GLY A 54 0.03 3.26 -5.43
CA GLY A 54 -0.49 3.61 -4.10
C GLY A 54 0.60 3.79 -3.04
N GLY A 55 0.17 4.04 -1.81
CA GLY A 55 1.03 4.06 -0.62
C GLY A 55 0.86 2.82 0.24
N CYS A 56 1.89 2.47 0.99
CA CYS A 56 1.82 1.49 2.07
C CYS A 56 1.75 2.21 3.42
N VAL A 57 0.86 1.76 4.32
CA VAL A 57 0.80 2.21 5.71
C VAL A 57 0.47 1.07 6.65
N ASP A 58 0.83 1.22 7.92
CA ASP A 58 0.27 0.42 9.00
C ASP A 58 -1.21 0.79 9.24
N LYS A 59 -2.02 -0.20 9.64
CA LYS A 59 -3.46 -0.05 9.92
C LYS A 59 -3.73 0.96 11.05
N THR A 60 -2.79 1.14 11.98
CA THR A 60 -2.83 2.11 13.08
C THR A 60 -2.29 3.49 12.70
N ALA A 61 -1.62 3.66 11.54
CA ALA A 61 -1.21 4.98 11.05
C ALA A 61 -2.41 5.92 10.83
N PHE A 62 -3.59 5.36 10.59
CA PHE A 62 -4.85 6.10 10.53
C PHE A 62 -5.44 6.47 11.90
N ALA A 63 -5.04 5.80 12.97
CA ALA A 63 -5.49 6.11 14.33
C ALA A 63 -4.81 7.36 14.91
N THR A 64 -3.68 7.80 14.34
CA THR A 64 -2.81 8.82 14.94
C THR A 64 -2.29 9.83 13.90
N PRO A 65 -2.72 11.10 13.92
CA PRO A 65 -3.93 11.65 14.50
C PRO A 65 -4.76 12.36 13.41
N LEU A 66 -5.64 11.63 12.70
CA LEU A 66 -6.68 12.27 11.87
C LEU A 66 -7.58 13.22 12.68
N ASN A 67 -7.67 13.02 13.99
CA ASN A 67 -8.35 13.90 14.94
C ASN A 67 -7.65 15.25 15.15
N ASN A 68 -6.32 15.32 15.01
CA ASN A 68 -5.55 16.58 15.11
C ASN A 68 -5.20 17.16 13.72
N ALA A 69 -5.36 16.36 12.66
CA ALA A 69 -5.21 16.81 11.30
C ALA A 69 -6.29 17.87 10.99
N PRO A 70 -5.94 19.01 10.35
CA PRO A 70 -6.92 20.04 10.00
C PRO A 70 -8.08 19.44 9.20
N LYS A 71 -9.32 19.79 9.52
CA LYS A 71 -10.50 19.25 8.81
C LYS A 71 -10.43 19.50 7.31
N ASP A 72 -9.81 20.62 6.93
CA ASP A 72 -9.66 21.11 5.56
C ASP A 72 -8.40 20.61 4.83
N ALA A 73 -7.50 19.88 5.51
CA ALA A 73 -6.32 19.29 4.87
C ALA A 73 -6.73 18.11 3.98
N GLY A 74 -6.94 18.37 2.70
CA GLY A 74 -7.50 17.41 1.73
C GLY A 74 -6.58 16.23 1.36
N TYR A 75 -5.34 16.17 1.83
CA TYR A 75 -4.32 15.23 1.36
C TYR A 75 -3.49 14.59 2.48
N CYS A 76 -3.05 13.35 2.23
CA CYS A 76 -2.16 12.59 3.10
C CYS A 76 -0.95 12.08 2.32
N LEU A 77 0.24 12.27 2.89
CA LEU A 77 1.46 11.56 2.48
C LEU A 77 1.50 10.21 3.21
N LEU A 78 1.64 9.12 2.45
CA LEU A 78 1.84 7.76 2.93
C LEU A 78 3.29 7.34 2.66
N SER A 79 4.07 6.99 3.69
CA SER A 79 5.50 6.67 3.56
C SER A 79 5.99 5.91 4.81
N HIS A 80 6.85 4.90 4.63
CA HIS A 80 7.48 4.09 5.70
C HIS A 80 6.50 3.59 6.79
N GLY A 81 5.30 3.14 6.38
CA GLY A 81 4.25 2.71 7.32
C GLY A 81 3.39 3.85 7.90
N ASP A 82 3.78 5.12 7.80
CA ASP A 82 3.10 6.27 8.40
C ASP A 82 2.15 7.03 7.44
N ALA A 83 1.17 7.74 8.02
CA ALA A 83 0.18 8.56 7.32
C ALA A 83 0.16 10.02 7.79
N LYS A 84 0.84 10.91 7.06
CA LYS A 84 0.94 12.35 7.36
C LYS A 84 -0.18 13.14 6.67
N CYS A 85 -1.31 13.32 7.36
CA CYS A 85 -2.55 13.89 6.81
C CYS A 85 -2.76 15.42 6.99
N TYR A 86 -1.69 16.22 7.02
CA TYR A 86 -1.75 17.68 7.25
C TYR A 86 -1.62 18.54 5.99
N TYR A 87 -1.64 17.95 4.79
CA TYR A 87 -1.46 18.69 3.54
C TYR A 87 -2.79 19.23 3.01
N PHE A 88 -2.84 20.53 2.71
CA PHE A 88 -4.02 21.21 2.16
C PHE A 88 -4.10 21.14 0.63
N ASP A 89 -2.97 20.99 -0.05
CA ASP A 89 -2.88 20.93 -1.51
C ASP A 89 -2.10 19.70 -2.00
N ALA A 90 -2.44 19.25 -3.22
CA ALA A 90 -1.83 18.09 -3.85
C ALA A 90 -0.34 18.30 -4.16
N THR A 91 0.07 19.52 -4.47
CA THR A 91 1.43 19.85 -4.94
C THR A 91 2.45 19.76 -3.81
N SER A 92 2.16 20.33 -2.65
CA SER A 92 2.99 20.23 -1.44
C SER A 92 3.11 18.78 -0.96
N CYS A 93 2.01 18.04 -1.00
CA CYS A 93 1.95 16.64 -0.65
C CYS A 93 2.73 15.74 -1.64
N ALA A 94 2.60 15.98 -2.95
CA ALA A 94 3.39 15.30 -3.98
C ALA A 94 4.89 15.64 -3.89
N LYS A 95 5.25 16.89 -3.55
CA LYS A 95 6.63 17.29 -3.30
C LYS A 95 7.21 16.58 -2.08
N ALA A 96 6.45 16.47 -1.00
CA ALA A 96 6.87 15.71 0.18
C ALA A 96 7.00 14.19 -0.12
N ALA A 97 6.08 13.63 -0.93
CA ALA A 97 6.16 12.25 -1.40
C ALA A 97 7.45 11.96 -2.20
N GLN A 98 7.90 12.89 -3.05
CA GLN A 98 9.17 12.77 -3.77
C GLN A 98 10.40 12.88 -2.85
N LEU A 99 10.31 13.67 -1.78
CA LEU A 99 11.42 13.90 -0.84
C LEU A 99 11.57 12.78 0.20
N GLU A 100 10.47 12.26 0.73
CA GLU A 100 10.46 11.25 1.79
C GLU A 100 10.41 9.80 1.26
N GLY A 101 10.12 9.61 -0.04
CA GLY A 101 9.92 8.28 -0.62
C GLY A 101 8.56 7.70 -0.25
N GLY A 102 7.50 8.32 -0.76
CA GLY A 102 6.12 7.93 -0.44
C GLY A 102 5.14 8.22 -1.57
N THR A 103 3.85 8.14 -1.26
CA THR A 103 2.77 8.48 -2.18
C THR A 103 1.82 9.48 -1.54
N CYS A 104 1.51 10.54 -2.27
CA CYS A 104 0.45 11.46 -1.89
C CYS A 104 -0.90 10.93 -2.39
N LEU A 105 -1.88 10.81 -1.50
CA LEU A 105 -3.28 10.56 -1.86
C LEU A 105 -4.15 11.70 -1.33
N THR A 106 -5.29 11.98 -1.99
CA THR A 106 -6.39 12.67 -1.29
C THR A 106 -6.70 11.92 -0.01
N ARG A 107 -6.89 12.65 1.10
CA ARG A 107 -7.20 12.10 2.42
C ARG A 107 -8.23 11.00 2.24
N PRO A 108 -7.87 9.74 2.50
CA PRO A 108 -8.86 8.68 2.43
C PRO A 108 -9.98 9.09 3.37
N ARG A 109 -11.22 9.14 2.85
CA ARG A 109 -12.34 8.83 3.72
C ARG A 109 -12.11 7.40 4.12
N LEU A 110 -11.42 7.20 5.24
CA LEU A 110 -11.55 5.99 6.00
C LEU A 110 -13.02 5.95 6.35
N ALA A 111 -13.77 5.23 5.50
CA ALA A 111 -15.08 4.74 5.86
C ALA A 111 -14.87 4.12 7.23
N THR A 112 -15.49 4.75 8.22
CA THR A 112 -15.37 4.41 9.64
C THR A 112 -15.30 2.92 9.76
N ALA A 113 -14.24 2.38 10.40
CA ALA A 113 -14.10 0.94 10.58
C ALA A 113 -15.44 0.41 11.08
N ALA A 114 -16.11 -0.37 10.22
CA ALA A 114 -17.52 -0.68 10.43
C ALA A 114 -17.63 -1.55 11.68
N HIS A 115 -18.15 -0.94 12.74
CA HIS A 115 -18.55 -1.60 13.98
C HIS A 115 -19.92 -2.28 13.79
#